data_AF-A0A840A8E6-F1
#
_entry.id   AF-A0A840A8E6-F1
#
_cell.length_a   1.000
_cell.length_b   1.000
_cell.length_c   1.000
_cell.angle_alpha   90.00
_cell.angle_beta   90.00
_cell.angle_gamma   90.00
#
_symmetry.space_group_name_H-M   'P 1'
#
loop_
_entity.id
_entity.type
_entity.pdbx_description
1 polymer ?
#
loop_
_entity_poly.entity_id
_entity_poly.type
_entity_poly.pdbx_seq_one_letter_code
_entity_poly.pdbx_strand_id
1 'polypeptide(L)'
;MKRSPPDRKAQAKRAALNALKRVRRQADRAEVKLSDWEGEFLGSVEDRVKTYGRAFGDPEKGGAGEALSVMQTVKLKEIAAKAKGEKKPFRRRPKPYSED
;
A
#
# COMPACT_ATOMS: atom_id res chain seq x y z
N MET A 1 -16.01 -28.38 13.78
CA MET A 1 -14.80 -28.41 12.91
C MET A 1 -13.93 -27.19 13.21
N LYS A 2 -12.70 -27.37 13.69
CA LYS A 2 -11.75 -26.25 13.85
C LYS A 2 -11.24 -25.87 12.45
N ARG A 3 -11.56 -24.68 11.97
CA ARG A 3 -11.04 -24.17 10.68
C ARG A 3 -9.52 -24.06 10.80
N SER A 4 -8.79 -24.54 9.80
CA SER A 4 -7.33 -24.35 9.72
C SER A 4 -7.00 -22.85 9.79
N PRO A 5 -5.87 -22.46 10.42
CA PRO A 5 -5.45 -21.08 10.49
C PRO A 5 -5.42 -20.45 9.09
N PRO A 6 -5.95 -19.24 8.90
CA PRO A 6 -6.07 -18.66 7.58
C PRO A 6 -4.68 -18.29 7.04
N ASP A 7 -4.43 -18.58 5.76
CA ASP A 7 -3.15 -18.30 5.10
C ASP A 7 -2.90 -16.78 5.11
N ARG A 8 -1.91 -16.37 5.92
CA ARG A 8 -1.56 -14.95 6.10
C ARG A 8 -1.02 -14.33 4.81
N LYS A 9 -0.28 -15.08 3.99
CA LYS A 9 0.30 -14.57 2.73
C LYS A 9 -0.79 -14.35 1.70
N ALA A 10 -1.71 -15.30 1.55
CA ALA A 10 -2.86 -15.13 0.66
C ALA A 10 -3.75 -13.95 1.08
N GLN A 11 -3.96 -13.77 2.38
CA GLN A 11 -4.70 -12.62 2.91
C GLN A 11 -4.00 -11.29 2.60
N ALA A 12 -2.68 -11.22 2.81
CA ALA A 12 -1.88 -10.03 2.52
C ALA A 12 -1.89 -9.69 1.03
N LYS A 13 -1.71 -10.69 0.14
CA LYS A 13 -1.83 -10.53 -1.32
C LYS A 13 -3.18 -9.93 -1.69
N ARG A 14 -4.28 -10.53 -1.20
CA ARG A 14 -5.65 -10.05 -1.48
C ARG A 14 -5.88 -8.65 -0.93
N ALA A 15 -5.40 -8.35 0.27
CA ALA A 15 -5.53 -7.03 0.88
C ALA A 15 -4.80 -5.96 0.06
N ALA A 16 -3.58 -6.24 -0.40
CA ALA A 16 -2.82 -5.32 -1.25
C ALA A 16 -3.51 -5.04 -2.59
N LEU A 17 -3.97 -6.08 -3.30
CA LEU A 17 -4.70 -5.90 -4.57
C LEU A 17 -5.99 -5.10 -4.38
N ASN A 18 -6.73 -5.37 -3.30
CA ASN A 18 -7.94 -4.62 -2.98
C ASN A 18 -7.64 -3.16 -2.62
N ALA A 19 -6.53 -2.89 -1.94
CA ALA A 19 -6.11 -1.53 -1.63
C ALA A 19 -5.74 -0.75 -2.90
N LEU A 20 -4.95 -1.35 -3.80
CA LEU A 20 -4.60 -0.75 -5.10
C LEU A 20 -5.86 -0.42 -5.92
N LYS A 21 -6.78 -1.40 -6.05
CA LYS A 21 -8.05 -1.22 -6.75
C LYS A 21 -8.91 -0.12 -6.14
N ARG A 22 -8.92 -0.02 -4.80
CA ARG A 22 -9.66 1.03 -4.09
C ARG A 22 -9.09 2.41 -4.39
N VAL A 23 -7.78 2.56 -4.35
CA VAL A 23 -7.12 3.86 -4.61
C VAL A 23 -7.38 4.33 -6.04
N ARG A 24 -7.27 3.44 -7.04
CA ARG A 24 -7.63 3.77 -8.44
C ARG A 24 -9.07 4.25 -8.55
N ARG A 25 -10.02 3.45 -8.06
CA ARG A 25 -11.44 3.81 -8.06
C ARG A 25 -11.74 5.12 -7.35
N GLN A 26 -10.99 5.44 -6.30
CA GLN A 26 -11.19 6.67 -5.55
C GLN A 26 -10.69 7.88 -6.35
N ALA A 27 -9.53 7.76 -7.01
CA ALA A 27 -9.03 8.78 -7.93
C ALA A 27 -10.02 9.00 -9.09
N ASP A 28 -10.51 7.91 -9.70
CA ASP A 28 -11.50 7.97 -10.79
C ASP A 28 -12.78 8.69 -10.37
N ARG A 29 -13.34 8.33 -9.20
CA ARG A 29 -14.58 8.97 -8.68
C ARG A 29 -14.40 10.43 -8.29
N ALA A 30 -13.21 10.80 -7.84
CA ALA A 30 -12.90 12.17 -7.47
C ALA A 30 -12.47 13.02 -8.68
N GLU A 31 -12.47 12.44 -9.89
CA GLU A 31 -11.96 13.05 -11.11
C GLU A 31 -10.52 13.59 -10.96
N VAL A 32 -9.75 12.99 -10.04
CA VAL A 32 -8.36 13.34 -9.79
C VAL A 32 -7.49 12.55 -10.75
N LYS A 33 -6.91 13.24 -11.74
CA LYS A 33 -5.92 12.66 -12.63
C LYS A 33 -4.67 12.26 -11.83
N LEU A 34 -4.38 10.97 -11.78
CA LEU A 34 -3.10 10.45 -11.31
C LEU A 34 -1.98 10.98 -12.22
N SER A 35 -0.82 11.30 -11.65
CA SER A 35 0.34 11.55 -12.50
C SER A 35 0.75 10.25 -13.21
N ASP A 36 1.46 10.38 -14.34
CA ASP A 36 1.92 9.22 -15.11
C ASP A 36 2.71 8.25 -14.21
N TRP A 37 3.63 8.81 -13.40
CA TRP A 37 4.38 8.05 -12.41
C TRP A 37 3.50 7.38 -11.34
N GLU A 38 2.43 8.03 -10.86
CA GLU A 38 1.51 7.41 -9.89
C GLU A 38 0.74 6.24 -10.52
N GLY A 39 0.35 6.37 -11.79
CA GLY A 39 -0.26 5.29 -12.58
C GLY A 39 0.69 4.09 -12.74
N GLU A 40 1.92 4.36 -13.20
CA GLU A 40 2.99 3.37 -13.34
C GLU A 40 3.34 2.69 -12.01
N PHE A 41 3.42 3.47 -10.93
CA PHE A 41 3.63 2.95 -9.58
C PHE A 41 2.54 1.96 -9.19
N LEU A 42 1.26 2.33 -9.33
CA LEU A 42 0.15 1.44 -8.99
C LEU A 42 0.12 0.19 -9.88
N GLY A 43 0.43 0.31 -11.17
CA GLY A 43 0.53 -0.81 -12.12
C GLY A 43 1.64 -1.79 -11.73
N SER A 44 2.87 -1.30 -11.61
CA SER A 44 4.03 -2.12 -11.29
C SER A 44 3.92 -2.84 -9.94
N VAL A 45 3.35 -2.19 -8.92
CA VAL A 45 3.08 -2.82 -7.62
C VAL A 45 2.02 -3.91 -7.75
N GLU A 46 0.94 -3.67 -8.51
CA GLU A 46 -0.10 -4.67 -8.75
C GLU A 46 0.46 -5.93 -9.42
N ASP A 47 1.26 -5.75 -10.47
CA ASP A 47 1.84 -6.87 -11.22
C ASP A 47 2.77 -7.71 -10.36
N ARG A 48 3.62 -7.08 -9.55
CA ARG A 48 4.47 -7.83 -8.61
C ARG A 48 3.66 -8.60 -7.57
N VAL A 49 2.59 -8.00 -7.02
CA VAL A 49 1.73 -8.72 -6.06
C VAL A 49 1.01 -9.89 -6.74
N LYS A 50 0.57 -9.75 -7.99
CA LYS A 50 -0.04 -10.84 -8.76
C LYS A 50 0.95 -11.99 -8.97
N THR A 51 2.16 -11.68 -9.43
CA THR A 51 3.20 -12.64 -9.80
C THR A 51 3.83 -13.32 -8.59
N TYR A 52 4.27 -12.54 -7.59
CA TYR A 52 5.09 -13.03 -6.48
C TYR A 52 4.35 -13.09 -5.13
N GLY A 53 3.13 -12.59 -5.07
CA GLY A 53 2.38 -12.44 -3.81
C GLY A 53 2.78 -11.23 -2.97
N ARG A 54 3.90 -10.56 -3.30
CA ARG A 54 4.38 -9.33 -2.65
C ARG A 54 5.12 -8.42 -3.63
N ALA A 55 5.21 -7.13 -3.34
CA ALA A 55 5.82 -6.11 -4.19
C ALA A 55 7.27 -5.73 -3.84
N PHE A 56 7.84 -6.36 -2.82
CA PHE A 56 9.20 -6.08 -2.32
C PHE A 56 9.94 -7.38 -2.00
N GLY A 57 11.25 -7.41 -2.23
CA GLY A 57 12.09 -8.59 -1.97
C GLY A 57 12.83 -8.53 -0.63
N ASP A 58 13.22 -7.32 -0.23
CA ASP A 58 14.09 -7.02 0.91
C ASP A 58 13.37 -7.10 2.26
N PRO A 59 13.79 -8.00 3.18
CA PRO A 59 13.18 -8.14 4.51
C PRO A 59 13.20 -6.86 5.36
N GLU A 60 14.14 -5.94 5.13
CA GLU A 60 14.21 -4.68 5.88
C GLU A 60 13.12 -3.68 5.45
N LYS A 61 12.50 -3.90 4.28
CA LYS A 61 11.50 -3.00 3.71
C LYS A 61 10.08 -3.33 4.13
N GLY A 62 9.82 -4.47 4.79
CA GLY A 62 8.50 -4.88 5.27
C GLY A 62 8.50 -6.26 5.94
N GLY A 63 7.42 -6.59 6.65
CA GLY A 63 7.32 -7.85 7.38
C GLY A 63 7.20 -9.10 6.50
N ALA A 64 7.64 -10.26 7.00
CA ALA A 64 7.62 -11.55 6.26
C ALA A 64 6.22 -12.01 5.79
N GLY A 65 5.15 -11.45 6.39
CA GLY A 65 3.76 -11.70 6.01
C GLY A 65 3.10 -10.57 5.23
N GLU A 66 3.83 -9.51 4.88
CA GLU A 66 3.28 -8.34 4.19
C GLU A 66 3.45 -8.46 2.67
N ALA A 67 2.50 -7.86 1.95
CA ALA A 67 2.54 -7.83 0.49
C ALA A 67 3.11 -6.51 -0.07
N LEU A 68 3.21 -5.45 0.76
CA LEU A 68 3.74 -4.14 0.39
C LEU A 68 4.85 -3.76 1.36
N SER A 69 5.87 -3.07 0.86
CA SER A 69 6.84 -2.42 1.74
C SER A 69 6.21 -1.28 2.52
N VAL A 70 6.89 -0.83 3.58
CA VAL A 70 6.50 0.35 4.35
C VAL A 70 6.37 1.58 3.42
N MET A 71 7.34 1.80 2.54
CA MET A 71 7.34 2.94 1.62
C MET A 71 6.27 2.83 0.54
N GLN A 72 6.01 1.62 0.01
CA GLN A 72 4.90 1.40 -0.93
C GLN A 72 3.55 1.70 -0.26
N THR A 73 3.40 1.32 1.01
CA THR A 73 2.19 1.61 1.80
C THR A 73 2.03 3.11 2.04
N VAL A 74 3.10 3.83 2.39
CA VAL A 74 3.09 5.29 2.52
C VAL A 74 2.66 5.93 1.20
N LYS A 75 3.27 5.53 0.08
CA LYS A 75 2.93 6.12 -1.21
C LYS A 75 1.49 5.85 -1.63
N LEU A 76 0.99 4.65 -1.39
CA LEU A 76 -0.41 4.31 -1.63
C LEU A 76 -1.37 5.21 -0.85
N LYS A 77 -1.03 5.55 0.42
CA LYS A 77 -1.80 6.48 1.24
C LYS A 77 -1.72 7.91 0.75
N GLU A 78 -0.57 8.37 0.27
CA GLU A 78 -0.44 9.71 -0.33
C GLU A 78 -1.32 9.85 -1.58
N ILE A 79 -1.33 8.85 -2.47
CA ILE A 79 -2.20 8.85 -3.65
C ILE A 79 -3.67 8.86 -3.22
N ALA A 80 -4.03 8.05 -2.22
CA ALA A 80 -5.39 8.02 -1.69
C ALA A 80 -5.81 9.34 -1.04
N ALA A 81 -4.91 10.01 -0.31
CA ALA A 81 -5.13 11.31 0.33
C ALA A 81 -5.29 12.42 -0.72
N LYS A 82 -4.43 12.43 -1.75
CA LYS A 82 -4.55 13.32 -2.91
C LYS A 82 -5.91 13.16 -3.58
N ALA A 83 -6.38 11.92 -3.76
CA ALA A 83 -7.73 11.64 -4.29
C ALA A 83 -8.87 12.11 -3.38
N LYS A 84 -8.64 12.42 -2.09
CA LYS A 84 -9.61 13.07 -1.20
C LYS A 84 -9.53 14.60 -1.20
N GLY A 85 -8.58 15.18 -1.94
CA GLY A 85 -8.26 16.60 -1.84
C GLY A 85 -7.39 16.96 -0.62
N GLU A 86 -6.87 15.97 0.12
CA GLU A 86 -5.93 16.21 1.22
C GLU A 86 -4.54 16.50 0.64
N LYS A 87 -4.08 17.74 0.75
CA LYS A 87 -2.79 18.19 0.19
C LYS A 87 -1.58 17.91 1.09
N LYS A 88 -1.77 17.44 2.33
CA LYS A 88 -0.67 17.29 3.29
C LYS A 88 0.03 15.93 3.12
N PRO A 89 1.37 15.90 2.96
CA PRO A 89 2.11 14.64 2.99
C PRO A 89 1.95 13.99 4.37
N PHE A 90 1.89 12.65 4.39
CA PHE A 90 1.83 11.87 5.63
C PHE A 90 3.18 12.01 6.36
N ARG A 91 3.29 12.99 7.26
CA ARG A 91 4.45 13.11 8.14
C ARG A 91 4.35 12.06 9.23
N ARG A 92 5.37 11.21 9.37
CA ARG A 92 5.55 10.42 10.59
C ARG A 92 5.68 11.41 11.75
N ARG A 93 4.81 11.30 12.77
CA ARG A 93 5.00 12.07 14.01
C ARG A 93 6.35 11.65 14.60
N PRO A 94 7.27 12.58 14.90
CA PRO A 94 8.48 12.24 15.62
C PRO A 94 8.07 11.63 16.97
N LYS A 95 8.73 10.54 17.36
CA LYS A 95 8.61 9.98 18.71
C LYS A 95 9.13 11.08 19.65
N PRO A 96 8.39 11.52 20.68
CA PRO A 96 8.98 12.39 21.68
C PRO A 96 10.17 11.64 22.27
N TYR A 97 11.34 12.26 22.24
CA TYR A 97 12.49 11.74 22.97
C TYR A 97 12.10 11.75 24.44
N SER A 98 12.14 10.58 25.08
CA SER A 98 12.20 10.51 26.53
C SER A 98 13.61 10.96 26.89
N GLU A 99 13.72 12.13 27.51
CA GLU A 99 14.94 12.52 28.22
C GLU A 99 14.96 11.66 29.49
N ASP A 100 15.87 10.67 29.53
CA ASP A 100 16.29 9.97 30.75
C ASP A 100 17.65 10.54 31.19
#